data_AF-Q7UIK3-F1
#
_entry.id   AF-Q7UIK3-F1
#
_cell.length_a   1.000
_cell.length_b   1.000
_cell.length_c   1.000
_cell.angle_alpha   90.00
_cell.angle_beta   90.00
_cell.angle_gamma   90.00
#
_symmetry.space_group_name_H-M   'P 1'
#
loop_
_entity.id
_entity.type
_entity.pdbx_description
1 polymer ?
#
loop_
_entity_poly.entity_id
_entity_poly.type
_entity_poly.pdbx_seq_one_letter_code
_entity_poly.pdbx_strand_id
1 'polypeptide(L)'
;MSQSHRSDTANAKKSSRSSLRFWGRLVAVVLAVTLVVGGMVSYWAVWQSRQVPDFYKRAFNQSDQAMQVARNQLQFDVKQLQSDLSRRGSWNASFSEDEINAWLSDQLPERFDRLSKRGVREPAIAIEDGQILAAVRYQSSRWDTVVSCRLSVEMTEEPNLLAIHLSDLKAGALPLPLEPFVRRISREAALGDLDIRWDFTDDGPIALVHIPQEDPHYAFAPLVIELVSLTAGRLRLSGQAGQLAQDYYSPRGPLHRFVSFRKQAQQPSSEPESETTKSQSKPTDGRSASVDVDLEQSSDEQLMTSDRGFDQRRADSGASGTKASGQRWMVRKPSQTTPAILRTRSDESLSQYQ
;
A
#
# COMPACT_ATOMS: atom_id res chain seq x y z
N MET A 1 -88.14 -5.20 54.60
CA MET A 1 -88.62 -4.31 53.51
C MET A 1 -87.66 -3.14 53.39
N SER A 2 -87.09 -2.73 52.27
CA SER A 2 -86.80 -3.32 50.95
C SER A 2 -85.96 -2.27 50.21
N GLN A 3 -84.92 -2.73 49.50
CA GLN A 3 -84.31 -2.27 48.23
C GLN A 3 -84.42 -0.78 47.82
N SER A 4 -83.42 -0.11 47.22
CA SER A 4 -82.60 -0.57 46.09
C SER A 4 -81.36 0.31 45.82
N HIS A 5 -80.29 -0.36 45.41
CA HIS A 5 -79.25 0.11 44.48
C HIS A 5 -79.77 1.00 43.33
N ARG A 6 -79.01 2.04 42.94
CA ARG A 6 -78.94 2.48 41.52
C ARG A 6 -77.70 3.35 41.20
N SER A 7 -76.66 2.65 40.76
CA SER A 7 -75.75 2.99 39.64
C SER A 7 -75.46 4.46 39.27
N ASP A 8 -74.28 4.95 39.68
CA ASP A 8 -73.55 6.07 39.04
C ASP A 8 -72.41 5.52 38.17
N THR A 9 -72.73 5.09 36.94
CA THR A 9 -71.73 4.76 35.91
C THR A 9 -72.16 5.36 34.57
N ALA A 10 -72.11 6.67 34.43
CA ALA A 10 -72.49 7.32 33.18
C ALA A 10 -71.77 8.65 32.93
N ASN A 11 -70.43 8.73 33.03
CA ASN A 11 -69.73 9.88 32.42
C ASN A 11 -68.26 9.70 32.02
N ALA A 12 -67.80 8.47 31.76
CA ALA A 12 -66.39 8.20 31.41
C ALA A 12 -66.09 8.16 29.89
N LYS A 13 -66.98 8.65 29.00
CA LYS A 13 -66.89 8.36 27.55
C LYS A 13 -66.80 9.56 26.61
N LYS A 14 -66.48 10.78 27.08
CA LYS A 14 -66.52 12.00 26.24
C LYS A 14 -65.21 12.78 26.04
N SER A 15 -64.04 12.25 26.44
CA SER A 15 -62.74 12.94 26.21
C SER A 15 -61.85 12.35 25.11
N SER A 16 -62.23 11.24 24.46
CA SER A 16 -61.32 10.50 23.58
C SER A 16 -61.22 11.00 22.13
N ARG A 17 -62.09 11.92 21.66
CA ARG A 17 -62.11 12.33 20.23
C ARG A 17 -61.28 13.57 19.89
N SER A 18 -60.89 14.41 20.86
CA SER A 18 -60.04 15.59 20.61
C SER A 18 -58.55 15.28 20.65
N SER A 19 -58.13 14.17 21.29
CA SER A 19 -56.72 13.78 21.39
C SER A 19 -56.14 13.26 20.07
N LEU A 20 -56.94 12.62 19.20
CA LEU A 20 -56.45 12.07 17.93
C LEU A 20 -55.94 13.14 16.94
N ARG A 21 -56.62 14.30 16.85
CA ARG A 21 -56.20 15.39 15.95
C ARG A 21 -54.93 16.09 16.46
N PHE A 22 -54.74 16.12 17.78
CA PHE A 22 -53.55 16.67 18.41
C PHE A 22 -52.33 15.77 18.18
N TRP A 23 -52.49 14.45 18.36
CA TRP A 23 -51.44 13.47 18.09
C TRP A 23 -51.00 13.46 16.62
N GLY A 24 -51.92 13.55 15.67
CA GLY A 24 -51.57 13.62 14.24
C GLY A 24 -50.69 14.82 13.88
N ARG A 25 -50.92 15.99 14.48
CA ARG A 25 -50.09 17.19 14.24
C ARG A 25 -48.70 17.05 14.84
N LEU A 26 -48.59 16.46 16.04
CA LEU A 26 -47.28 16.18 16.66
C LEU A 26 -46.46 15.22 15.80
N VAL A 27 -47.06 14.12 15.33
CA VAL A 27 -46.38 13.16 14.45
C VAL A 27 -45.90 13.84 13.16
N ALA A 28 -46.74 14.65 12.52
CA ALA A 28 -46.37 15.36 11.30
C ALA A 28 -45.21 16.36 11.51
N VAL A 29 -45.21 17.09 12.63
CA VAL A 29 -44.12 18.03 12.98
C VAL A 29 -42.83 17.26 13.25
N VAL A 30 -42.87 16.16 14.01
CA VAL A 30 -41.69 15.34 14.28
C VAL A 30 -41.10 14.78 12.98
N LEU A 31 -41.96 14.30 12.07
CA LEU A 31 -41.53 13.74 10.79
C LEU A 31 -40.93 14.83 9.88
N ALA A 32 -41.54 16.01 9.85
CA ALA A 32 -41.01 17.16 9.11
C ALA A 32 -39.65 17.63 9.68
N VAL A 33 -39.51 17.74 10.99
CA VAL A 33 -38.24 18.09 11.65
C VAL A 33 -37.18 17.03 11.36
N THR A 34 -37.53 15.75 11.46
CA THR A 34 -36.61 14.64 11.15
C THR A 34 -36.11 14.71 9.71
N LEU A 35 -37.00 15.01 8.74
CA LEU A 35 -36.61 15.19 7.34
C LEU A 35 -35.69 16.38 7.14
N VAL A 36 -35.97 17.52 7.78
CA VAL A 36 -35.13 18.72 7.68
C VAL A 36 -33.74 18.47 8.28
N VAL A 37 -33.68 17.88 9.48
CA VAL A 37 -32.42 17.56 10.15
C VAL A 37 -31.63 16.53 9.34
N GLY A 38 -32.28 15.47 8.86
CA GLY A 38 -31.64 14.46 7.99
C GLY A 38 -31.11 15.06 6.69
N GLY A 39 -31.85 15.99 6.09
CA GLY A 39 -31.42 16.75 4.92
C GLY A 39 -30.20 17.63 5.19
N MET A 40 -30.20 18.38 6.30
CA MET A 40 -29.05 19.20 6.71
C MET A 40 -27.80 18.37 6.98
N VAL A 41 -27.92 17.25 7.69
CA VAL A 41 -26.80 16.34 7.97
C VAL A 41 -26.23 15.77 6.67
N SER A 42 -27.10 15.34 5.76
CA SER A 42 -26.68 14.80 4.47
C SER A 42 -25.99 15.87 3.61
N TYR A 43 -26.53 17.08 3.58
CA TYR A 43 -25.93 18.21 2.86
C TYR A 43 -24.57 18.60 3.44
N TRP A 44 -24.46 18.68 4.77
CA TRP A 44 -23.21 19.00 5.45
C TRP A 44 -22.13 17.94 5.18
N ALA A 45 -22.48 16.65 5.19
CA ALA A 45 -21.55 15.57 4.86
C ALA A 45 -21.02 15.66 3.41
N VAL A 46 -21.88 16.02 2.44
CA VAL A 46 -21.47 16.23 1.04
C VAL A 46 -20.58 17.46 0.90
N TRP A 47 -20.84 18.53 1.65
CA TRP A 47 -19.99 19.71 1.63
C TRP A 47 -18.61 19.43 2.24
N GLN A 48 -18.57 18.69 3.34
CA GLN A 48 -17.33 18.32 4.04
C GLN A 48 -16.41 17.42 3.18
N SER A 49 -16.98 16.52 2.37
CA SER A 49 -16.21 15.65 1.48
C SER A 49 -15.57 16.39 0.29
N ARG A 50 -16.01 17.62 0.01
CA ARG A 50 -15.46 18.47 -1.06
C ARG A 50 -14.39 19.45 -0.57
N GLN A 51 -14.09 19.48 0.73
CA GLN A 51 -13.02 20.32 1.23
C GLN A 51 -11.67 19.83 0.70
N VAL A 52 -10.94 20.71 0.03
CA VAL A 52 -9.62 20.40 -0.52
C VAL A 52 -8.56 20.93 0.45
N PRO A 53 -7.63 20.09 0.92
CA PRO A 53 -6.53 20.52 1.79
C PRO A 53 -5.70 21.66 1.15
N ASP A 54 -5.22 22.61 1.96
CA ASP A 54 -4.53 23.78 1.43
C ASP A 54 -3.16 23.46 0.81
N PHE A 55 -2.44 22.46 1.34
CA PHE A 55 -1.18 21.98 0.74
C PHE A 55 -1.42 21.43 -0.68
N TYR A 56 -2.55 20.74 -0.88
CA TYR A 56 -2.93 20.19 -2.18
C TYR A 56 -3.17 21.30 -3.20
N LYS A 57 -3.87 22.38 -2.82
CA LYS A 57 -4.07 23.54 -3.70
C LYS A 57 -2.75 24.20 -4.09
N ARG A 58 -1.82 24.33 -3.14
CA ARG A 58 -0.50 24.92 -3.40
C ARG A 58 0.29 24.14 -4.44
N ALA A 59 0.29 22.81 -4.37
CA ALA A 59 1.00 21.96 -5.33
C ALA A 59 0.53 22.18 -6.78
N PHE A 60 -0.77 22.46 -7.00
CA PHE A 60 -1.33 22.71 -8.34
C PHE A 60 -1.38 24.18 -8.77
N ASN A 61 -1.07 25.12 -7.88
CA ASN A 61 -1.02 26.54 -8.23
C ASN A 61 0.29 26.95 -8.91
N GLN A 62 1.17 26.00 -9.22
CA GLN A 62 2.43 26.23 -9.92
C GLN A 62 2.20 26.44 -11.41
N SER A 63 2.98 27.34 -12.02
CA SER A 63 2.92 27.54 -13.46
C SER A 63 3.52 26.34 -14.21
N ASP A 64 3.07 26.11 -15.43
CA ASP A 64 3.66 25.06 -16.29
C ASP A 64 5.17 25.24 -16.45
N GLN A 65 5.66 26.48 -16.49
CA GLN A 65 7.09 26.79 -16.54
C GLN A 65 7.82 26.32 -15.27
N ALA A 66 7.27 26.58 -14.08
CA ALA A 66 7.85 26.12 -12.82
C ALA A 66 7.90 24.58 -12.77
N MET A 67 6.83 23.91 -13.23
CA MET A 67 6.78 22.45 -13.31
C MET A 67 7.86 21.89 -14.24
N GLN A 68 8.10 22.51 -15.40
CA GLN A 68 9.18 22.09 -16.29
C GLN A 68 10.58 22.27 -15.69
N VAL A 69 10.80 23.38 -14.95
CA VAL A 69 12.05 23.60 -14.23
C VAL A 69 12.25 22.51 -13.17
N ALA A 70 11.23 22.19 -12.39
CA ALA A 70 11.27 21.13 -11.38
C ALA A 70 11.59 19.75 -11.99
N ARG A 71 11.00 19.40 -13.13
CA ARG A 71 11.32 18.15 -13.87
C ARG A 71 12.79 18.10 -14.28
N ASN A 72 13.30 19.18 -14.88
CA ASN A 72 14.68 19.26 -15.33
C ASN A 72 15.66 19.17 -14.15
N GLN A 73 15.32 19.82 -13.03
CA GLN A 73 16.11 19.77 -11.81
C GLN A 73 16.15 18.35 -11.24
N LEU A 74 15.01 17.65 -11.16
CA LEU A 74 14.98 16.25 -10.72
C LEU A 74 15.86 15.36 -11.61
N GLN A 75 15.78 15.51 -12.93
CA GLN A 75 16.62 14.74 -13.85
C GLN A 75 18.11 14.98 -13.63
N PHE A 76 18.49 16.22 -13.32
CA PHE A 76 19.85 16.57 -12.96
C PHE A 76 20.26 15.91 -11.64
N ASP A 77 19.44 16.01 -10.60
CA ASP A 77 19.73 15.46 -9.27
C ASP A 77 19.79 13.93 -9.28
N VAL A 78 18.94 13.26 -10.08
CA VAL A 78 19.01 11.80 -10.28
C VAL A 78 20.30 11.40 -11.01
N LYS A 79 20.73 12.14 -12.03
CA LYS A 79 22.02 11.87 -12.71
C LYS A 79 23.20 12.09 -11.78
N GLN A 80 23.14 13.13 -10.93
CA GLN A 80 24.15 13.36 -9.92
C GLN A 80 24.20 12.21 -8.92
N LEU A 81 23.05 11.76 -8.42
CA LEU A 81 22.95 10.59 -7.54
C LEU A 81 23.54 9.35 -8.22
N GLN A 82 23.21 9.08 -9.48
CA GLN A 82 23.81 7.96 -10.22
C GLN A 82 25.35 8.09 -10.33
N SER A 83 25.87 9.30 -10.53
CA SER A 83 27.33 9.53 -10.55
C SER A 83 27.97 9.30 -9.18
N ASP A 84 27.30 9.69 -8.10
CA ASP A 84 27.77 9.49 -6.73
C ASP A 84 27.73 8.01 -6.35
N LEU A 85 26.67 7.28 -6.71
CA LEU A 85 26.55 5.82 -6.55
C LEU A 85 27.53 5.05 -7.45
N SER A 86 28.03 5.69 -8.50
CA SER A 86 29.11 5.15 -9.35
C SER A 86 30.50 5.31 -8.74
N ARG A 87 30.60 5.78 -7.49
CA ARG A 87 31.84 5.85 -6.71
C ARG A 87 31.64 5.10 -5.40
N ARG A 88 32.68 4.43 -4.90
CA ARG A 88 32.63 3.86 -3.55
C ARG A 88 32.65 4.99 -2.53
N GLY A 89 31.91 4.82 -1.44
CA GLY A 89 31.89 5.75 -0.31
C GLY A 89 30.53 6.39 -0.07
N SER A 90 30.54 7.61 0.48
CA SER A 90 29.32 8.31 0.88
C SER A 90 28.60 8.93 -0.31
N TRP A 91 27.27 8.82 -0.33
CA TRP A 91 26.41 9.48 -1.29
C TRP A 91 25.34 10.31 -0.57
N ASN A 92 24.79 11.31 -1.26
CA ASN A 92 23.73 12.17 -0.73
C ASN A 92 22.83 12.65 -1.85
N ALA A 93 21.52 12.51 -1.67
CA ALA A 93 20.50 13.03 -2.56
C ALA A 93 19.55 13.92 -1.77
N SER A 94 19.07 14.99 -2.42
CA SER A 94 18.01 15.81 -1.86
C SER A 94 17.03 16.21 -2.94
N PHE A 95 15.77 15.88 -2.73
CA PHE A 95 14.69 16.17 -3.67
C PHE A 95 13.71 17.15 -3.04
N SER A 96 13.32 18.19 -3.78
CA SER A 96 12.25 19.11 -3.34
C SER A 96 10.86 18.52 -3.55
N GLU A 97 9.87 19.04 -2.83
CA GLU A 97 8.46 18.70 -3.05
C GLU A 97 8.02 19.01 -4.49
N ASP A 98 8.52 20.09 -5.09
CA ASP A 98 8.24 20.47 -6.48
C ASP A 98 8.77 19.43 -7.48
N GLU A 99 10.03 19.01 -7.29
CA GLU A 99 10.66 17.96 -8.10
C GLU A 99 9.87 16.65 -8.02
N ILE A 100 9.46 16.24 -6.80
CA ILE A 100 8.69 15.01 -6.59
C ILE A 100 7.28 15.13 -7.19
N ASN A 101 6.60 16.25 -7.01
CA ASN A 101 5.27 16.50 -7.57
C ASN A 101 5.28 16.51 -9.10
N ALA A 102 6.32 17.10 -9.69
CA ALA A 102 6.51 17.11 -11.13
C ALA A 102 6.69 15.70 -11.70
N TRP A 103 7.47 14.87 -11.02
CA TRP A 103 7.64 13.47 -11.38
C TRP A 103 6.38 12.63 -11.19
N LEU A 104 5.67 12.81 -10.07
CA LEU A 104 4.42 12.08 -9.80
C LEU A 104 3.34 12.40 -10.84
N SER A 105 3.24 13.66 -11.26
CA SER A 105 2.29 14.11 -12.27
C SER A 105 2.51 13.43 -13.63
N ASP A 106 3.77 13.19 -13.99
CA ASP A 106 4.14 12.51 -15.24
C ASP A 106 4.03 10.98 -15.13
N GLN A 107 4.52 10.41 -14.03
CA GLN A 107 4.61 8.96 -13.89
C GLN A 107 3.30 8.29 -13.50
N LEU A 108 2.38 8.97 -12.80
CA LEU A 108 1.12 8.32 -12.37
C LEU A 108 0.29 7.83 -13.57
N PRO A 109 0.04 8.63 -14.62
CA PRO A 109 -0.70 8.15 -15.79
C PRO A 109 0.03 7.04 -16.56
N GLU A 110 1.37 7.10 -16.63
CA GLU A 110 2.18 6.19 -17.45
C GLU A 110 2.50 4.86 -16.75
N ARG A 111 2.99 4.90 -15.51
CA ARG A 111 3.44 3.74 -14.73
C ARG A 111 2.31 3.08 -13.96
N PHE A 112 1.28 3.86 -13.59
CA PHE A 112 0.19 3.41 -12.73
C PHE A 112 -1.18 3.56 -13.40
N ASP A 113 -1.26 3.21 -14.69
CA ASP A 113 -2.50 3.25 -15.50
C ASP A 113 -3.70 2.56 -14.81
N ARG A 114 -3.47 1.49 -14.04
CA ARG A 114 -4.52 0.82 -13.26
C ARG A 114 -5.16 1.74 -12.21
N LEU A 115 -4.36 2.57 -11.54
CA LEU A 115 -4.86 3.55 -10.56
C LEU A 115 -5.62 4.67 -11.28
N SER A 116 -5.07 5.17 -12.40
CA SER A 116 -5.71 6.19 -13.23
C SER A 116 -7.10 5.75 -13.72
N LYS A 117 -7.21 4.51 -14.23
CA LYS A 117 -8.48 3.90 -14.67
C LYS A 117 -9.49 3.72 -13.54
N ARG A 118 -9.04 3.63 -12.30
CA ARG A 118 -9.91 3.57 -11.10
C ARG A 118 -10.32 4.94 -10.57
N GLY A 119 -9.90 6.01 -11.23
CA GLY A 119 -10.28 7.38 -10.88
C GLY A 119 -9.23 8.14 -10.07
N VAL A 120 -8.04 7.59 -9.87
CA VAL A 120 -6.97 8.23 -9.10
C VAL A 120 -6.18 9.17 -10.01
N ARG A 121 -6.18 10.46 -9.73
CA ARG A 121 -5.58 11.50 -10.58
C ARG A 121 -4.94 12.60 -9.74
N GLU A 122 -4.10 13.41 -10.37
CA GLU A 122 -3.56 14.63 -9.75
C GLU A 122 -2.91 14.32 -8.38
N PRO A 123 -1.88 13.46 -8.34
CA PRO A 123 -1.15 13.20 -7.10
C PRO A 123 -0.38 14.44 -6.69
N ALA A 124 -0.37 14.73 -5.39
CA ALA A 124 0.45 15.79 -4.84
C ALA A 124 0.95 15.42 -3.45
N ILE A 125 2.15 15.88 -3.15
CA ILE A 125 2.77 15.80 -1.85
C ILE A 125 3.20 17.19 -1.37
N ALA A 126 3.35 17.34 -0.07
CA ALA A 126 4.06 18.45 0.57
C ALA A 126 4.91 17.90 1.71
N ILE A 127 6.04 18.55 2.01
CA ILE A 127 6.95 18.12 3.08
C ILE A 127 7.00 19.19 4.16
N GLU A 128 6.30 18.94 5.27
CA GLU A 128 6.07 19.91 6.34
C GLU A 128 6.25 19.24 7.70
N ASP A 129 6.87 19.94 8.65
CA ASP A 129 7.01 19.49 10.05
C ASP A 129 7.60 18.07 10.22
N GLY A 130 8.54 17.69 9.34
CA GLY A 130 9.16 16.37 9.37
C GLY A 130 8.26 15.23 8.85
N GLN A 131 7.17 15.55 8.17
CA GLN A 131 6.20 14.62 7.62
C GLN A 131 5.97 14.88 6.13
N ILE A 132 5.49 13.86 5.42
CA ILE A 132 4.99 13.97 4.07
C ILE A 132 3.46 14.01 4.14
N LEU A 133 2.86 15.09 3.65
CA LEU A 133 1.43 15.18 3.41
C LEU A 133 1.19 14.68 1.99
N ALA A 134 0.51 13.55 1.84
CA ALA A 134 0.21 12.98 0.52
C ALA A 134 -1.28 13.11 0.21
N ALA A 135 -1.62 13.47 -1.02
CA ALA A 135 -2.99 13.57 -1.47
C ALA A 135 -3.16 13.23 -2.95
N VAL A 136 -4.37 12.82 -3.30
CA VAL A 136 -4.75 12.49 -4.66
C VAL A 136 -6.22 12.77 -4.90
N ARG A 137 -6.58 13.22 -6.09
CA ARG A 137 -7.98 13.35 -6.46
C ARG A 137 -8.54 12.00 -6.86
N TYR A 138 -9.66 11.64 -6.24
CA TYR A 138 -10.41 10.44 -6.54
C TYR A 138 -11.72 10.80 -7.23
N GLN A 139 -11.83 10.45 -8.51
CA GLN A 139 -12.98 10.73 -9.36
C GLN A 139 -13.61 9.44 -9.89
N SER A 140 -14.87 9.22 -9.53
CA SER A 140 -15.72 8.13 -10.01
C SER A 140 -17.10 8.67 -10.39
N SER A 141 -17.99 7.82 -10.91
CA SER A 141 -19.35 8.25 -11.29
C SER A 141 -20.19 8.80 -10.12
N ARG A 142 -19.82 8.48 -8.88
CA ARG A 142 -20.57 8.88 -7.66
C ARG A 142 -19.77 9.79 -6.72
N TRP A 143 -18.46 9.86 -6.87
CA TRP A 143 -17.57 10.52 -5.91
C TRP A 143 -16.54 11.37 -6.66
N ASP A 144 -16.37 12.61 -6.23
CA ASP A 144 -15.27 13.50 -6.62
C ASP A 144 -14.77 14.13 -5.32
N THR A 145 -13.61 13.68 -4.84
CA THR A 145 -13.06 14.07 -3.55
C THR A 145 -11.53 13.98 -3.57
N VAL A 146 -10.86 14.70 -2.67
CA VAL A 146 -9.41 14.58 -2.47
C VAL A 146 -9.18 13.65 -1.29
N VAL A 147 -8.51 12.52 -1.56
CA VAL A 147 -8.06 11.61 -0.51
C VAL A 147 -6.69 12.08 -0.05
N SER A 148 -6.48 12.22 1.26
CA SER A 148 -5.22 12.68 1.84
C SER A 148 -4.82 11.85 3.05
N CYS A 149 -3.52 11.76 3.34
CA CYS A 149 -2.96 11.16 4.55
C CYS A 149 -1.65 11.84 4.93
N ARG A 150 -1.18 11.57 6.16
CA ARG A 150 0.15 11.95 6.63
C ARG A 150 1.04 10.72 6.71
N LEU A 151 2.30 10.90 6.32
CA LEU A 151 3.33 9.89 6.39
C LEU A 151 4.51 10.45 7.20
N SER A 152 4.99 9.72 8.20
CA SER A 152 6.31 9.95 8.78
C SER A 152 7.22 8.80 8.40
N VAL A 153 8.50 9.11 8.18
CA VAL A 153 9.50 8.13 7.76
C VAL A 153 10.57 8.07 8.83
N GLU A 154 10.80 6.86 9.35
CA GLU A 154 11.80 6.55 10.37
C GLU A 154 12.73 5.46 9.84
N MET A 155 13.99 5.54 10.25
CA MET A 155 14.93 4.46 10.01
C MET A 155 14.70 3.32 10.99
N THR A 156 15.16 2.11 10.68
CA THR A 156 15.12 0.98 11.61
C THR A 156 16.54 0.52 11.97
N GLU A 157 16.62 -0.40 12.94
CA GLU A 157 17.88 -1.04 13.31
C GLU A 157 18.45 -1.94 12.20
N GLU A 158 17.63 -2.28 11.18
CA GLU A 158 18.06 -3.02 10.01
C GLU A 158 18.43 -2.08 8.85
N PRO A 159 19.56 -2.33 8.16
CA PRO A 159 19.96 -1.51 7.03
C PRO A 159 18.93 -1.62 5.90
N ASN A 160 18.59 -0.49 5.31
CA ASN A 160 17.63 -0.36 4.19
C ASN A 160 16.19 -0.79 4.49
N LEU A 161 15.84 -1.00 5.75
CA LEU A 161 14.45 -1.17 6.16
C LEU A 161 13.94 0.16 6.73
N LEU A 162 12.96 0.76 6.06
CA LEU A 162 12.32 1.99 6.49
C LEU A 162 10.97 1.70 7.14
N ALA A 163 10.68 2.36 8.25
CA ALA A 163 9.37 2.37 8.89
C ALA A 163 8.60 3.63 8.46
N ILE A 164 7.47 3.43 7.79
CA ILE A 164 6.61 4.52 7.30
C ILE A 164 5.29 4.47 8.06
N HIS A 165 5.07 5.41 8.97
CA HIS A 165 3.81 5.50 9.69
C HIS A 165 2.76 6.19 8.83
N LEU A 166 1.59 5.58 8.72
CA LEU A 166 0.46 6.15 7.99
C LEU A 166 -0.59 6.63 8.99
N SER A 167 -0.92 7.92 8.95
CA SER A 167 -1.93 8.53 9.83
C SER A 167 -2.85 9.49 9.09
N ASP A 168 -3.91 9.91 9.78
CA ASP A 168 -4.83 10.97 9.35
C ASP A 168 -5.43 10.80 7.93
N LEU A 169 -5.75 9.56 7.55
CA LEU A 169 -6.37 9.26 6.26
C LEU A 169 -7.78 9.85 6.17
N LYS A 170 -8.03 10.69 5.16
CA LYS A 170 -9.28 11.43 4.97
C LYS A 170 -9.71 11.48 3.50
N ALA A 171 -11.02 11.60 3.26
CA ALA A 171 -11.62 12.03 2.00
C ALA A 171 -12.27 13.40 2.20
N GLY A 172 -11.67 14.44 1.65
CA GLY A 172 -11.90 15.82 2.04
C GLY A 172 -11.62 15.98 3.53
N ALA A 173 -12.64 16.37 4.30
CA ALA A 173 -12.51 16.47 5.75
C ALA A 173 -13.19 15.32 6.52
N LEU A 174 -13.61 14.25 5.83
CA LEU A 174 -14.15 13.03 6.45
C LEU A 174 -13.03 12.00 6.70
N PRO A 175 -12.80 11.52 7.94
CA PRO A 175 -11.83 10.46 8.18
C PRO A 175 -12.26 9.15 7.52
N LEU A 176 -11.28 8.40 7.02
CA LEU A 176 -11.48 7.09 6.40
C LEU A 176 -10.86 5.99 7.27
N PRO A 177 -11.40 4.75 7.23
CA PRO A 177 -10.78 3.63 7.90
C PRO A 177 -9.44 3.28 7.25
N LEU A 178 -8.38 3.16 8.06
CA LEU A 178 -7.02 2.89 7.60
C LEU A 178 -6.82 1.45 7.09
N GLU A 179 -7.37 0.44 7.77
CA GLU A 179 -7.09 -0.96 7.41
C GLU A 179 -7.51 -1.36 5.99
N PRO A 180 -8.72 -1.03 5.49
CA PRO A 180 -9.11 -1.38 4.13
C PRO A 180 -8.25 -0.66 3.08
N PHE A 181 -7.71 0.52 3.43
CA PHE A 181 -6.83 1.30 2.57
C PHE A 181 -5.44 0.66 2.51
N VAL A 182 -4.85 0.32 3.65
CA VAL A 182 -3.58 -0.41 3.77
C VAL A 182 -3.59 -1.71 2.96
N ARG A 183 -4.65 -2.52 3.07
CA ARG A 183 -4.79 -3.77 2.29
C ARG A 183 -4.79 -3.53 0.78
N ARG A 184 -5.30 -2.38 0.31
CA ARG A 184 -5.26 -2.01 -1.11
C ARG A 184 -3.86 -1.56 -1.53
N ILE A 185 -3.15 -0.81 -0.68
CA ILE A 185 -1.75 -0.45 -0.92
C ILE A 185 -0.91 -1.72 -1.12
N SER A 186 -0.97 -2.69 -0.19
CA SER A 186 -0.21 -3.94 -0.33
C SER A 186 -0.46 -4.65 -1.66
N ARG A 187 -1.72 -4.69 -2.12
CA ARG A 187 -2.06 -5.33 -3.38
C ARG A 187 -1.43 -4.63 -4.58
N GLU A 188 -1.41 -3.30 -4.58
CA GLU A 188 -0.82 -2.53 -5.67
C GLU A 188 0.72 -2.51 -5.58
N ALA A 189 1.30 -2.49 -4.37
CA ALA A 189 2.73 -2.57 -4.14
C ALA A 189 3.33 -3.92 -4.58
N ALA A 190 2.65 -5.03 -4.27
CA ALA A 190 3.07 -6.35 -4.72
C ALA A 190 3.09 -6.49 -6.26
N LEU A 191 2.31 -5.70 -6.98
CA LEU A 191 2.35 -5.66 -8.45
C LEU A 191 3.57 -4.88 -8.98
N GLY A 192 4.16 -4.02 -8.15
CA GLY A 192 5.36 -3.23 -8.46
C GLY A 192 6.64 -3.79 -7.84
N ASP A 193 6.62 -5.06 -7.41
CA ASP A 193 7.76 -5.75 -6.77
C ASP A 193 8.32 -5.03 -5.52
N LEU A 194 7.47 -4.26 -4.84
CA LEU A 194 7.83 -3.60 -3.59
C LEU A 194 7.39 -4.47 -2.40
N ASP A 195 8.36 -4.96 -1.64
CA ASP A 195 8.08 -5.70 -0.41
C ASP A 195 7.66 -4.74 0.71
N ILE A 196 6.36 -4.74 1.01
CA ILE A 196 5.77 -3.97 2.11
C ILE A 196 5.19 -4.95 3.13
N ARG A 197 5.73 -4.90 4.34
CA ARG A 197 5.17 -5.58 5.51
C ARG A 197 4.49 -4.56 6.40
N TRP A 198 3.33 -4.90 6.95
CA TRP A 198 2.60 -4.00 7.84
C TRP A 198 2.69 -4.47 9.28
N ASP A 199 3.04 -3.55 10.17
CA ASP A 199 2.87 -3.69 11.61
C ASP A 199 1.72 -2.78 12.06
N PHE A 200 0.86 -3.28 12.95
CA PHE A 200 -0.30 -2.53 13.45
C PHE A 200 -0.09 -2.26 14.93
N THR A 201 0.16 -0.99 15.24
CA THR A 201 0.35 -0.50 16.61
C THR A 201 -0.88 0.28 17.08
N ASP A 202 -0.91 0.66 18.36
CA ASP A 202 -1.97 1.51 18.90
C ASP A 202 -2.01 2.90 18.22
N ASP A 203 -0.86 3.37 17.72
CA ASP A 203 -0.72 4.66 17.02
C ASP A 203 -1.10 4.57 15.52
N GLY A 204 -1.29 3.35 15.01
CA GLY A 204 -1.71 3.09 13.63
C GLY A 204 -0.82 2.12 12.86
N PRO A 205 -1.09 1.97 11.56
CA PRO A 205 -0.33 1.08 10.69
C PRO A 205 1.03 1.66 10.29
N ILE A 206 2.06 0.84 10.42
CA ILE A 206 3.45 1.12 10.05
C ILE A 206 3.81 0.20 8.88
N ALA A 207 4.13 0.80 7.74
CA ALA A 207 4.68 0.08 6.60
C ALA A 207 6.19 -0.07 6.76
N LEU A 208 6.66 -1.30 6.87
CA LEU A 208 8.05 -1.68 6.77
C LEU A 208 8.38 -1.94 5.31
N VAL A 209 9.18 -1.04 4.73
CA VAL A 209 9.54 -1.07 3.30
C VAL A 209 11.02 -1.40 3.17
N HIS A 210 11.32 -2.50 2.49
CA HIS A 210 12.68 -2.91 2.22
C HIS A 210 13.19 -2.27 0.92
N ILE A 211 14.28 -1.52 1.01
CA ILE A 211 14.95 -0.93 -0.16
C ILE A 211 16.03 -1.91 -0.62
N PRO A 212 16.02 -2.37 -1.88
CA PRO A 212 16.99 -3.33 -2.37
C PRO A 212 18.41 -2.81 -2.16
N GLN A 213 19.25 -3.63 -1.52
CA GLN A 213 20.69 -3.34 -1.35
C GLN A 213 21.47 -3.61 -2.64
N GLU A 214 20.93 -4.51 -3.47
CA GLU A 214 21.50 -4.94 -4.74
C GLU A 214 20.48 -4.65 -5.85
N ASP A 215 20.93 -3.92 -6.87
CA ASP A 215 20.16 -3.69 -8.09
C ASP A 215 21.15 -3.71 -9.26
N PRO A 216 20.80 -4.26 -10.43
CA PRO A 216 21.67 -4.27 -11.60
C PRO A 216 22.16 -2.88 -12.05
N HIS A 217 21.46 -1.81 -11.66
CA HIS A 217 21.83 -0.44 -11.95
C HIS A 217 22.78 0.18 -10.91
N TYR A 218 23.07 -0.52 -9.81
CA TYR A 218 24.05 -0.07 -8.82
C TYR A 218 25.46 -0.48 -9.24
N ALA A 219 26.32 0.51 -9.48
CA ALA A 219 27.73 0.25 -9.79
C ALA A 219 28.49 -0.37 -8.60
N PHE A 220 28.08 -0.04 -7.37
CA PHE A 220 28.64 -0.57 -6.13
C PHE A 220 27.53 -1.04 -5.19
N ALA A 221 27.46 -2.35 -4.99
CA ALA A 221 26.62 -2.99 -3.99
C ALA A 221 27.45 -3.43 -2.76
N PRO A 222 26.85 -3.53 -1.57
CA PRO A 222 25.49 -3.09 -1.23
C PRO A 222 25.36 -1.57 -1.15
N LEU A 223 24.17 -1.06 -1.49
CA LEU A 223 23.75 0.31 -1.19
C LEU A 223 23.17 0.34 0.23
N VAL A 224 23.68 1.19 1.10
CA VAL A 224 23.15 1.37 2.47
C VAL A 224 22.65 2.79 2.66
N ILE A 225 21.42 2.94 3.15
CA ILE A 225 20.83 4.23 3.52
C ILE A 225 21.08 4.45 5.01
N GLU A 226 21.74 5.55 5.37
CA GLU A 226 22.07 5.91 6.76
C GLU A 226 21.27 7.09 7.30
N LEU A 227 20.61 7.87 6.45
CA LEU A 227 19.80 9.02 6.86
C LEU A 227 18.62 9.18 5.91
N VAL A 228 17.45 9.36 6.51
CA VAL A 228 16.28 9.92 5.85
C VAL A 228 15.83 11.12 6.66
N SER A 229 15.77 12.30 6.03
CA SER A 229 15.31 13.52 6.70
C SER A 229 14.34 14.30 5.83
N LEU A 230 13.28 14.78 6.45
CA LEU A 230 12.24 15.61 5.85
C LEU A 230 12.36 17.01 6.45
N THR A 231 12.83 17.98 5.67
CA THR A 231 13.08 19.33 6.20
C THR A 231 12.90 20.38 5.11
N ALA A 232 12.17 21.45 5.44
CA ALA A 232 11.99 22.63 4.57
C ALA A 232 11.54 22.28 3.15
N GLY A 233 10.49 21.49 2.99
CA GLY A 233 9.99 21.11 1.66
C GLY A 233 10.90 20.14 0.90
N ARG A 234 11.90 19.53 1.54
CA ARG A 234 12.84 18.60 0.90
C ARG A 234 12.92 17.26 1.61
N LEU A 235 12.98 16.20 0.81
CA LEU A 235 13.39 14.86 1.20
C LEU A 235 14.89 14.75 0.98
N ARG A 236 15.65 14.40 2.01
CA ARG A 236 17.09 14.13 1.90
C ARG A 236 17.36 12.69 2.31
N LEU A 237 18.18 12.04 1.50
CA LEU A 237 18.65 10.68 1.66
C LEU A 237 20.17 10.70 1.62
N SER A 238 20.83 10.02 2.53
CA SER A 238 22.28 9.81 2.42
C SER A 238 22.68 8.48 2.99
N GLY A 239 23.84 7.99 2.58
CA GLY A 239 24.39 6.76 3.10
C GLY A 239 25.70 6.39 2.44
N GLN A 240 25.97 5.09 2.33
CA GLN A 240 27.21 4.55 1.78
C GLN A 240 26.95 3.53 0.68
N ALA A 241 27.90 3.41 -0.26
CA ALA A 241 27.88 2.42 -1.32
C ALA A 241 29.18 1.59 -1.32
N GLY A 242 29.04 0.27 -1.43
CA GLY A 242 30.14 -0.69 -1.52
C GLY A 242 30.23 -1.63 -0.32
N GLN A 243 31.14 -2.62 -0.39
CA GLN A 243 31.21 -3.75 0.55
C GLN A 243 31.35 -3.38 2.03
N LEU A 244 31.98 -2.24 2.35
CA LEU A 244 32.12 -1.79 3.73
C LEU A 244 30.85 -1.13 4.29
N ALA A 245 29.90 -0.74 3.43
CA ALA A 245 28.74 0.04 3.85
C ALA A 245 27.86 -0.72 4.87
N GLN A 246 27.79 -2.04 4.77
CA GLN A 246 26.93 -2.86 5.64
C GLN A 246 27.54 -3.07 7.03
N ASP A 247 28.86 -3.23 7.12
CA ASP A 247 29.57 -3.47 8.39
C ASP A 247 29.56 -2.24 9.31
N TYR A 248 29.39 -1.04 8.76
CA TYR A 248 29.40 0.23 9.49
C TYR A 248 28.04 0.92 9.55
N TYR A 249 26.94 0.19 9.32
CA TYR A 249 25.61 0.79 9.38
C TYR A 249 25.34 1.43 10.75
N SER A 250 25.15 2.76 10.72
CA SER A 250 24.80 3.56 11.88
C SER A 250 23.68 4.51 11.47
N PRO A 251 22.39 4.15 11.68
CA PRO A 251 21.28 5.01 11.29
C PRO A 251 21.40 6.36 11.98
N ARG A 252 21.18 7.42 11.21
CA ARG A 252 21.19 8.81 11.64
C ARG A 252 19.76 9.34 11.49
N GLY A 253 19.20 9.85 12.57
CA GLY A 253 17.84 10.41 12.59
C GLY A 253 16.89 9.63 13.50
N PRO A 254 15.57 9.85 13.34
CA PRO A 254 14.54 9.12 14.08
C PRO A 254 14.66 7.61 13.82
N LEU A 255 14.77 6.83 14.90
CA LEU A 255 14.93 5.38 14.86
C LEU A 255 13.67 4.71 15.39
N HIS A 256 13.01 3.95 14.54
CA HIS A 256 11.96 3.02 14.92
C HIS A 256 12.59 1.77 15.52
N ARG A 257 12.34 1.54 16.82
CA ARG A 257 12.78 0.33 17.52
C ARG A 257 11.63 -0.66 17.62
N PHE A 258 11.82 -1.83 17.03
CA PHE A 258 10.88 -2.94 17.17
C PHE A 258 10.86 -3.43 18.62
N VAL A 259 9.69 -3.43 19.27
CA VAL A 259 9.54 -3.96 20.63
C VAL A 259 9.66 -5.49 20.66
N SER A 260 9.45 -6.16 19.53
CA SER A 260 9.42 -7.63 19.40
C SER A 260 10.64 -8.24 18.71
N PHE A 261 11.56 -7.44 18.15
CA PHE A 261 12.69 -7.98 17.40
C PHE A 261 13.87 -8.29 18.33
N ARG A 262 13.72 -9.35 19.13
CA ARG A 262 14.91 -10.05 19.64
C ARG A 262 15.55 -10.71 18.43
N LYS A 263 16.53 -10.02 17.83
CA LYS A 263 17.42 -10.55 16.78
C LYS A 263 17.71 -12.00 17.16
N GLN A 264 17.14 -12.94 16.40
CA GLN A 264 17.40 -14.36 16.55
C GLN A 264 18.85 -14.51 16.10
N ALA A 265 19.77 -14.19 17.02
CA ALA A 265 21.19 -14.31 16.81
C ALA A 265 21.38 -15.73 16.32
N GLN A 266 21.86 -15.84 15.07
CA GLN A 266 22.27 -17.09 14.47
C GLN A 266 23.01 -17.86 15.55
N GLN A 267 22.34 -18.87 16.08
CA GLN A 267 22.96 -19.83 16.95
C GLN A 267 24.00 -20.48 16.04
N PRO A 268 25.31 -20.24 16.24
CA PRO A 268 26.31 -20.92 15.45
C PRO A 268 26.01 -22.39 15.64
N SER A 269 25.63 -23.05 14.55
CA SER A 269 25.50 -24.49 14.50
C SER A 269 26.83 -25.04 14.98
N SER A 270 26.85 -25.45 16.25
CA SER A 270 27.90 -26.27 16.79
C SER A 270 27.86 -27.56 15.99
N GLU A 271 28.68 -27.61 14.94
CA GLU A 271 29.15 -28.86 14.36
C GLU A 271 29.69 -29.70 15.51
N PRO A 272 29.15 -30.91 15.75
CA PRO A 272 29.88 -31.86 16.55
C PRO A 272 31.07 -32.33 15.72
N GLU A 273 32.26 -31.87 16.08
CA GLU A 273 33.49 -32.63 15.85
C GLU A 273 33.26 -34.06 16.35
N SER A 274 33.17 -35.00 15.41
CA SER A 274 33.39 -36.41 15.69
C SER A 274 34.42 -36.94 14.71
N GLU A 275 35.67 -36.53 14.93
CA GLU A 275 36.82 -37.38 14.68
C GLU A 275 36.83 -38.49 15.75
N THR A 276 36.62 -39.73 15.33
CA THR A 276 37.30 -40.85 15.98
C THR A 276 37.58 -41.94 14.96
N THR A 277 38.80 -41.89 14.46
CA THR A 277 39.49 -42.96 13.76
C THR A 277 39.53 -44.21 14.64
N LYS A 278 38.99 -45.34 14.17
CA LYS A 278 39.51 -46.65 14.53
C LYS A 278 39.23 -47.68 13.43
N SER A 279 40.27 -47.93 12.64
CA SER A 279 40.44 -49.13 11.84
C SER A 279 40.40 -50.38 12.72
N GLN A 280 39.53 -51.34 12.42
CA GLN A 280 39.88 -52.75 12.54
C GLN A 280 39.05 -53.63 11.60
N SER A 281 39.79 -54.38 10.80
CA SER A 281 39.38 -55.30 9.74
C SER A 281 38.95 -56.68 10.25
N LYS A 282 38.10 -57.34 9.45
CA LYS A 282 38.06 -58.76 9.00
C LYS A 282 36.75 -59.54 9.27
N PRO A 283 36.45 -60.55 8.40
CA PRO A 283 35.11 -61.02 8.04
C PRO A 283 34.79 -62.41 8.59
N THR A 284 33.52 -62.84 8.57
CA THR A 284 33.15 -64.22 8.19
C THR A 284 31.65 -64.34 7.86
N ASP A 285 31.39 -65.17 6.85
CA ASP A 285 30.12 -65.70 6.35
C ASP A 285 29.22 -66.38 7.38
N GLY A 286 27.92 -66.51 7.05
CA GLY A 286 27.20 -67.75 7.36
C GLY A 286 25.73 -67.66 7.78
N ARG A 287 24.83 -67.70 6.79
CA ARG A 287 23.79 -68.75 6.60
C ARG A 287 22.65 -68.97 7.63
N SER A 288 21.42 -68.78 7.11
CA SER A 288 20.16 -69.53 7.32
C SER A 288 19.51 -69.62 8.71
N ALA A 289 18.24 -69.20 8.83
CA ALA A 289 17.03 -70.00 8.59
C ALA A 289 15.79 -69.40 9.29
N SER A 290 14.68 -69.48 8.56
CA SER A 290 13.25 -69.50 8.93
C SER A 290 12.86 -69.82 10.39
N VAL A 291 11.76 -69.23 10.86
CA VAL A 291 10.49 -69.92 11.26
C VAL A 291 9.47 -68.86 11.73
N ASP A 292 8.44 -68.67 10.90
CA ASP A 292 7.01 -68.86 11.16
C ASP A 292 6.36 -68.66 12.57
N VAL A 293 5.23 -67.95 12.52
CA VAL A 293 3.88 -68.33 13.02
C VAL A 293 3.27 -67.64 14.27
N ASP A 294 2.04 -67.18 14.00
CA ASP A 294 0.85 -66.90 14.81
C ASP A 294 0.71 -65.59 15.62
N LEU A 295 -0.31 -64.75 15.38
CA LEU A 295 -1.80 -64.86 15.39
C LEU A 295 -2.35 -64.37 16.74
N GLU A 296 -3.04 -63.23 16.74
CA GLU A 296 -4.29 -62.91 17.45
C GLU A 296 -4.53 -61.39 17.31
N GLN A 297 -5.51 -60.90 16.53
CA GLN A 297 -6.98 -61.02 16.61
C GLN A 297 -7.60 -59.87 17.44
N SER A 298 -8.71 -59.34 16.91
CA SER A 298 -9.76 -58.56 17.60
C SER A 298 -9.44 -57.06 17.84
N SER A 299 -10.28 -56.07 17.53
CA SER A 299 -11.65 -56.01 17.01
C SER A 299 -12.05 -54.54 16.82
N ASP A 300 -12.95 -54.29 15.87
CA ASP A 300 -14.17 -53.44 15.97
C ASP A 300 -14.01 -51.95 16.37
N GLU A 301 -14.80 -50.97 15.92
CA GLU A 301 -16.07 -50.87 15.21
C GLU A 301 -16.17 -49.37 14.78
N GLN A 302 -16.47 -49.07 13.51
CA GLN A 302 -17.74 -48.52 13.04
C GLN A 302 -18.07 -47.01 13.26
N LEU A 303 -18.32 -46.37 12.09
CA LEU A 303 -19.54 -45.64 11.68
C LEU A 303 -19.60 -44.10 11.60
N MET A 304 -20.45 -43.70 10.63
CA MET A 304 -21.01 -42.38 10.26
C MET A 304 -20.10 -41.52 9.36
N THR A 305 -20.15 -41.60 8.03
CA THR A 305 -21.22 -41.22 7.05
C THR A 305 -21.85 -39.84 7.26
N SER A 306 -21.72 -38.99 6.23
CA SER A 306 -22.58 -37.87 5.80
C SER A 306 -21.76 -37.08 4.76
N ASP A 307 -21.79 -37.35 3.46
CA ASP A 307 -22.91 -37.26 2.53
C ASP A 307 -23.84 -36.06 2.78
N ARG A 308 -23.65 -35.00 1.98
CA ARG A 308 -24.69 -34.04 1.61
C ARG A 308 -24.29 -33.35 0.32
N GLY A 309 -24.81 -33.91 -0.78
CA GLY A 309 -24.92 -33.24 -2.05
C GLY A 309 -25.78 -31.98 -1.95
N PHE A 310 -25.43 -30.99 -2.76
CA PHE A 310 -26.30 -29.89 -3.13
C PHE A 310 -26.28 -29.78 -4.65
N ASP A 311 -27.13 -30.59 -5.27
CA ASP A 311 -27.63 -30.38 -6.62
C ASP A 311 -28.90 -29.53 -6.50
N GLN A 312 -28.92 -28.33 -7.11
CA GLN A 312 -30.17 -27.88 -7.73
C GLN A 312 -29.91 -26.94 -8.91
N ARG A 313 -30.34 -27.45 -10.06
CA ARG A 313 -30.42 -26.85 -11.39
C ARG A 313 -31.44 -25.71 -11.49
N ARG A 314 -31.16 -24.76 -12.38
CA ARG A 314 -32.04 -24.16 -13.44
C ARG A 314 -31.46 -22.79 -13.82
N ALA A 315 -31.51 -22.29 -15.05
CA ALA A 315 -31.82 -22.84 -16.36
C ALA A 315 -31.34 -21.82 -17.41
N ASP A 316 -30.89 -22.36 -18.53
CA ASP A 316 -30.76 -21.84 -19.89
C ASP A 316 -31.47 -20.53 -20.27
N SER A 317 -30.69 -19.65 -20.90
CA SER A 317 -30.94 -19.02 -22.21
C SER A 317 -29.66 -18.24 -22.58
N GLY A 318 -29.10 -18.20 -23.77
CA GLY A 318 -29.42 -18.73 -25.08
C GLY A 318 -28.49 -17.97 -26.06
N ALA A 319 -27.64 -18.73 -26.75
CA ALA A 319 -26.94 -18.47 -28.00
C ALA A 319 -26.57 -17.02 -28.44
N SER A 320 -25.28 -16.82 -28.71
CA SER A 320 -24.78 -16.36 -30.02
C SER A 320 -23.29 -16.66 -30.12
N GLY A 321 -22.92 -17.64 -30.93
CA GLY A 321 -21.53 -17.96 -31.21
C GLY A 321 -20.91 -17.00 -32.22
N THR A 322 -19.62 -16.72 -32.05
CA THR A 322 -18.70 -16.51 -33.18
C THR A 322 -17.35 -17.09 -32.80
N LYS A 323 -16.92 -18.06 -33.61
CA LYS A 323 -15.58 -18.65 -33.61
C LYS A 323 -14.57 -17.61 -34.10
N ALA A 324 -13.45 -17.44 -33.42
CA ALA A 324 -12.21 -17.03 -34.08
C ALA A 324 -10.97 -17.35 -33.24
N SER A 325 -10.17 -18.27 -33.78
CA SER A 325 -8.71 -18.17 -33.89
C SER A 325 -7.88 -18.07 -32.60
N GLY A 326 -7.23 -19.19 -32.27
CA GLY A 326 -6.09 -19.20 -31.36
C GLY A 326 -4.93 -18.38 -31.93
N GLN A 327 -4.47 -17.39 -31.17
CA GLN A 327 -3.20 -16.74 -31.41
C GLN A 327 -2.18 -17.15 -30.34
N ARG A 328 -1.26 -17.97 -30.85
CA ARG A 328 0.02 -18.37 -30.27
C ARG A 328 0.88 -17.12 -30.10
N TRP A 329 1.18 -16.75 -28.87
CA TRP A 329 2.09 -15.65 -28.56
C TRP A 329 3.52 -16.05 -28.96
N MET A 330 4.02 -15.47 -30.05
CA MET A 330 5.42 -15.53 -30.44
C MET A 330 6.21 -14.48 -29.68
N VAL A 331 7.16 -14.95 -28.87
CA VAL A 331 8.22 -14.17 -28.24
C VAL A 331 9.07 -13.52 -29.35
N ARG A 332 8.94 -12.20 -29.53
CA ARG A 332 9.84 -11.43 -30.38
C ARG A 332 11.10 -11.10 -29.57
N LYS A 333 12.25 -11.57 -30.05
CA LYS A 333 13.58 -11.13 -29.60
C LYS A 333 13.76 -9.64 -29.91
N PRO A 334 14.41 -8.85 -29.04
CA PRO A 334 14.77 -7.47 -29.37
C PRO A 334 15.83 -7.46 -30.49
N SER A 335 15.55 -6.69 -31.53
CA SER A 335 16.48 -6.39 -32.62
C SER A 335 17.62 -5.52 -32.11
N GLN A 336 18.84 -6.01 -32.29
CA GLN A 336 20.07 -5.23 -32.14
C GLN A 336 20.01 -4.03 -33.08
N THR A 337 20.03 -2.83 -32.52
CA THR A 337 20.13 -1.60 -33.31
C THR A 337 21.59 -1.16 -33.27
N THR A 338 22.23 -1.27 -34.43
CA THR A 338 23.60 -0.84 -34.71
C THR A 338 23.73 0.69 -34.52
N PRO A 339 24.81 1.21 -33.92
CA PRO A 339 25.01 2.65 -33.78
C PRO A 339 25.32 3.29 -35.13
N ALA A 340 24.64 4.41 -35.40
CA ALA A 340 24.85 5.24 -36.57
C ALA A 340 26.23 5.94 -36.50
N ILE A 341 27.03 5.71 -37.53
CA ILE A 341 28.33 6.35 -37.77
C ILE A 341 28.06 7.83 -38.13
N LEU A 342 28.46 8.74 -37.24
CA LEU A 342 28.55 10.17 -37.51
C LEU A 342 29.65 10.41 -38.54
N ARG A 343 29.26 10.67 -39.79
CA ARG A 343 30.13 11.30 -40.80
C ARG A 343 30.29 12.78 -40.44
N THR A 344 31.49 13.15 -40.03
CA THR A 344 31.96 14.54 -40.01
C THR A 344 31.98 15.07 -41.43
N ARG A 345 31.14 16.08 -41.72
CA ARG A 345 31.23 16.88 -42.94
C ARG A 345 31.97 18.17 -42.61
N SER A 346 33.22 18.20 -43.04
CA SER A 346 34.00 19.41 -43.24
C SER A 346 33.39 20.21 -44.40
N ASP A 347 33.29 21.53 -44.22
CA ASP A 347 33.47 22.62 -45.20
C ASP A 347 32.71 23.85 -44.66
N GLU A 348 33.39 24.90 -44.21
CA GLU A 348 34.07 25.91 -45.03
C GLU A 348 33.08 26.87 -45.70
N SER A 349 32.90 28.04 -45.08
CA SER A 349 32.53 29.35 -45.68
C SER A 349 32.19 30.31 -44.53
N LEU A 350 33.10 31.22 -44.21
CA LEU A 350 33.22 32.57 -44.81
C LEU A 350 32.33 33.60 -44.12
N SER A 351 33.01 34.45 -43.35
CA SER A 351 33.03 35.92 -43.48
C SER A 351 31.77 36.74 -43.17
N GLN A 352 32.07 37.87 -42.52
CA GLN A 352 31.28 39.11 -42.44
C GLN A 352 30.05 39.06 -41.53
N TYR A 353 30.11 39.73 -40.38
CA TYR A 353 29.61 41.10 -40.26
C TYR A 353 30.27 41.79 -39.06
N GLN A 354 30.32 43.12 -39.18
CA GLN A 354 30.95 44.11 -38.31
C GLN A 354 30.44 44.11 -36.86
#